data_AF-A0A9W8KJV8-F1
#
_entry.id   AF-A0A9W8KJV8-F1
#
_cell.length_a   1.000
_cell.length_b   1.000
_cell.length_c   1.000
_cell.angle_alpha   90.00
_cell.angle_beta   90.00
_cell.angle_gamma   90.00
#
_symmetry.space_group_name_H-M   'P 1'
#
loop_
_entity.id
_entity.type
_entity.pdbx_description
1 polymer ?
#
loop_
_entity_poly.entity_id
_entity_poly.type
_entity_poly.pdbx_seq_one_letter_code
_entity_poly.pdbx_strand_id
1 'polypeptide(L)'
;MARYHEPIRGVGFRRMLRKKGCRVYLIDEFRTSKTCPNCLTGTLKTFLKVPNPRPYQRKKRKEVLCHGLLKCTNELCMGPVEMDGVLAPRSRMYNRDLAAVLNFRHIFHGLRDHGESPERFWHRKPAAVATTDEQQPKKKRKTARTIK
;
A
#
# COMPACT_ATOMS: atom_id res chain seq x y z
N MET A 1 10.93 -12.15 -26.54
CA MET A 1 10.51 -13.20 -25.57
C MET A 1 11.57 -13.33 -24.50
N ALA A 2 11.26 -13.01 -23.24
CA ALA A 2 12.20 -13.13 -22.13
C ALA A 2 12.30 -14.61 -21.69
N ARG A 3 13.32 -15.33 -22.17
CA ARG A 3 13.51 -16.77 -21.93
C ARG A 3 13.95 -17.13 -20.50
N TYR A 4 14.23 -16.15 -19.64
CA TYR A 4 14.84 -16.37 -18.32
C TYR A 4 14.22 -15.53 -17.19
N HIS A 5 13.01 -15.00 -17.35
CA HIS A 5 12.33 -14.37 -16.23
C HIS A 5 11.70 -15.43 -15.35
N GLU A 6 11.93 -15.32 -14.03
CA GLU A 6 11.18 -16.12 -13.07
C GLU A 6 9.67 -15.96 -13.33
N PRO A 7 8.90 -17.06 -13.33
CA PRO A 7 7.47 -16.98 -13.50
C PRO A 7 6.87 -16.12 -12.37
N ILE A 8 5.99 -15.19 -12.75
CA ILE A 8 5.31 -14.34 -11.77
C ILE A 8 4.57 -15.23 -10.76
N ARG A 9 4.89 -15.04 -9.48
CA ARG A 9 4.37 -15.86 -8.38
C ARG A 9 2.84 -15.95 -8.43
N GLY A 10 2.34 -17.18 -8.37
CA GLY A 10 0.91 -17.47 -8.32
C GLY A 10 0.14 -17.36 -9.63
N VAL A 11 0.75 -16.99 -10.78
CA VAL A 11 0.02 -16.96 -12.07
C VAL A 11 -0.50 -18.34 -12.45
N GLY A 12 0.32 -19.38 -12.32
CA GLY A 12 -0.07 -20.77 -12.62
C GLY A 12 -1.24 -21.23 -11.76
N PHE A 13 -1.16 -20.97 -10.44
CA PHE A 13 -2.22 -21.30 -9.48
C PHE A 13 -3.53 -20.58 -9.79
N ARG A 14 -3.48 -19.26 -10.06
CA ARG A 14 -4.68 -18.50 -10.48
C ARG A 14 -5.28 -19.02 -11.77
N ARG A 15 -4.45 -19.42 -12.75
CA ARG A 15 -4.92 -20.01 -14.01
C ARG A 15 -5.60 -21.36 -13.77
N MET A 16 -5.02 -22.20 -12.91
CA MET A 16 -5.57 -23.49 -12.52
C MET A 16 -6.96 -23.33 -11.88
N LEU A 17 -7.09 -22.44 -10.88
CA LEU A 17 -8.37 -22.18 -10.21
C LEU A 17 -9.44 -21.67 -11.17
N ARG A 18 -9.10 -20.74 -12.08
CA ARG A 18 -10.04 -20.26 -13.10
C ARG A 18 -10.49 -21.37 -14.05
N LYS A 19 -9.59 -22.27 -14.48
CA LYS A 19 -9.94 -23.43 -15.32
C LYS A 19 -10.92 -24.38 -14.63
N LYS A 20 -10.86 -24.47 -13.30
CA LYS A 20 -11.79 -25.26 -12.49
C LYS A 20 -13.11 -24.52 -12.17
N GLY A 21 -13.32 -23.33 -12.73
CA GLY A 21 -14.55 -22.54 -12.53
C GLY A 21 -14.56 -21.69 -11.27
N CYS A 22 -13.46 -21.63 -10.50
CA CYS A 22 -13.41 -20.79 -9.31
C CYS A 22 -13.29 -19.31 -9.68
N ARG A 23 -14.10 -18.44 -9.04
CA ARG A 23 -13.94 -16.98 -9.11
C ARG A 23 -12.69 -16.58 -8.33
N VAL A 24 -11.69 -16.03 -9.02
CA VAL A 24 -10.40 -15.64 -8.43
C VAL A 24 -10.28 -14.13 -8.37
N TYR A 25 -10.15 -13.60 -7.16
CA TYR A 25 -9.95 -12.17 -6.89
C TYR A 25 -8.51 -11.91 -6.42
N LEU A 26 -7.97 -10.76 -6.82
CA LEU A 26 -6.70 -10.25 -6.30
C LEU A 26 -7.00 -9.11 -5.34
N ILE A 27 -6.37 -9.15 -4.18
CA ILE A 27 -6.52 -8.12 -3.15
C ILE A 27 -5.26 -7.26 -3.17
N ASP A 28 -5.44 -5.94 -3.10
CA ASP A 28 -4.36 -4.98 -2.89
C ASP A 28 -4.01 -4.92 -1.40
N GLU A 29 -3.01 -5.70 -0.99
CA GLU A 29 -2.51 -5.77 0.40
C GLU A 29 -2.06 -4.39 0.92
N PHE A 30 -1.45 -3.59 0.04
CA PHE A 30 -0.94 -2.29 0.42
C PHE A 30 -2.08 -1.31 0.72
N ARG A 31 -3.11 -1.25 -0.14
CA ARG A 31 -4.27 -0.40 0.13
C ARG A 31 -5.07 -0.88 1.33
N THR A 32 -5.30 -2.19 1.45
CA THR A 32 -6.05 -2.76 2.58
C THR A 32 -5.35 -2.54 3.91
N SER A 33 -4.02 -2.53 3.98
CA SER A 33 -3.30 -2.20 5.22
C SER A 33 -3.21 -0.69 5.50
N LYS A 34 -3.43 0.15 4.49
CA LYS A 34 -3.33 1.61 4.57
C LYS A 34 -4.67 2.32 4.77
N THR A 35 -5.80 1.70 4.44
CA THR A 35 -7.13 2.30 4.60
C THR A 35 -7.67 2.07 6.01
N CYS A 36 -8.28 3.08 6.61
CA CYS A 36 -8.93 2.94 7.91
C CYS A 36 -10.22 2.11 7.78
N PRO A 37 -10.38 1.01 8.55
CA PRO A 37 -11.55 0.15 8.45
C PRO A 37 -12.83 0.79 9.01
N ASN A 38 -12.71 1.84 9.85
CA ASN A 38 -13.88 2.45 10.47
C ASN A 38 -14.46 3.62 9.65
N CYS A 39 -13.63 4.57 9.21
CA CYS A 39 -14.13 5.70 8.40
C CYS A 39 -14.11 5.42 6.90
N LEU A 40 -13.45 4.34 6.46
CA LEU A 40 -13.37 3.87 5.06
C LEU A 40 -12.71 4.82 4.05
N THR A 41 -12.61 6.11 4.38
CA THR A 41 -12.02 7.19 3.58
C THR A 41 -10.64 7.60 4.10
N GLY A 42 -10.41 7.43 5.41
CA GLY A 42 -9.18 7.83 6.07
C GLY A 42 -7.99 6.95 5.72
N THR A 43 -6.82 7.58 5.64
CA THR A 43 -5.53 6.89 5.49
C THR A 43 -4.91 6.64 6.87
N LEU A 44 -4.28 5.49 7.03
CA LEU A 44 -3.49 5.10 8.19
C LEU A 44 -2.02 5.46 7.93
N LYS A 45 -1.40 6.15 8.89
CA LYS A 45 0.02 6.56 8.82
C LYS A 45 0.80 6.07 10.03
N THR A 46 2.08 5.78 9.83
CA THR A 46 3.04 5.55 10.91
C THR A 46 3.31 6.86 11.64
N PHE A 47 3.35 6.83 12.97
CA PHE A 47 3.58 8.03 13.79
C PHE A 47 4.54 7.77 14.95
N LEU A 48 4.53 6.55 15.51
CA LEU A 48 5.36 6.19 16.66
C LEU A 48 6.82 5.99 16.22
N LYS A 49 7.74 6.71 16.87
CA LYS A 49 9.18 6.44 16.80
C LYS A 49 9.57 5.53 17.97
N VAL A 50 10.35 4.50 17.68
CA VAL A 50 10.88 3.56 18.68
C VAL A 50 12.40 3.49 18.58
N PRO A 51 13.11 3.16 19.67
CA PRO A 51 14.54 2.88 19.60
C PRO A 51 14.83 1.82 18.55
N ASN A 52 15.93 1.98 17.81
CA ASN A 52 16.27 1.04 16.75
C ASN A 52 16.42 -0.37 17.34
N PRO A 53 15.63 -1.36 16.86
CA PRO A 53 15.68 -2.72 17.39
C PRO A 53 17.04 -3.38 17.14
N ARG A 54 17.85 -2.86 16.20
CA ARG A 54 19.20 -3.32 15.90
C ARG A 54 20.22 -2.54 16.75
N PRO A 55 20.75 -3.09 17.86
CA PRO A 55 21.56 -2.31 18.81
C PRO A 55 22.81 -1.70 18.18
N TYR A 56 23.47 -2.45 17.30
CA TYR A 56 24.66 -2.00 16.56
C TYR A 56 24.39 -0.81 15.61
N GLN A 57 23.14 -0.60 15.20
CA GLN A 57 22.75 0.52 14.35
C GLN A 57 22.38 1.78 15.14
N ARG A 58 22.20 1.69 16.47
CA ARG A 58 21.77 2.83 17.31
C ARG A 58 22.77 4.00 17.28
N LYS A 59 24.05 3.73 17.06
CA LYS A 59 25.09 4.78 16.88
C LYS A 59 24.81 5.66 15.65
N LYS A 60 24.29 5.09 14.55
CA LYS A 60 24.02 5.80 13.28
C LYS A 60 22.56 6.26 13.16
N ARG A 61 21.61 5.41 13.59
CA ARG A 61 20.17 5.67 13.60
C ARG A 61 19.61 5.21 14.95
N LYS A 62 19.47 6.17 15.88
CA LYS A 62 18.98 5.93 17.25
C LYS A 62 17.54 5.44 17.27
N GLU A 63 16.69 6.03 16.44
CA GLU A 63 15.26 5.75 16.38
C GLU A 63 14.82 5.37 14.96
N VAL A 64 13.76 4.58 14.89
CA VAL A 64 13.08 4.17 13.65
C VAL A 64 11.58 4.32 13.81
N LEU A 65 10.87 4.50 12.69
CA LEU A 65 9.40 4.51 12.71
C LEU A 65 8.89 3.08 12.95
N CYS A 66 7.96 2.93 13.89
CA CYS A 66 7.21 1.70 14.07
C CYS A 66 6.22 1.54 12.93
N HIS A 67 6.44 0.55 12.06
CA HIS A 67 5.58 0.30 10.90
C HIS A 67 4.32 -0.50 11.23
N GLY A 68 4.34 -1.27 12.32
CA GLY A 68 3.23 -2.13 12.74
C GLY A 68 2.07 -1.38 13.38
N LEU A 69 2.31 -0.20 13.96
CA LEU A 69 1.28 0.61 14.61
C LEU A 69 0.96 1.86 13.78
N LEU A 70 -0.30 1.97 13.37
CA LEU A 70 -0.75 3.05 12.50
C LEU A 70 -1.83 3.89 13.18
N LYS A 71 -1.88 5.18 12.84
CA LYS A 71 -2.88 6.14 13.30
C LYS A 71 -3.68 6.66 12.12
N CYS A 72 -4.99 6.78 12.30
CA CYS A 72 -5.86 7.35 11.28
C CYS A 72 -5.66 8.86 11.16
N THR A 73 -5.65 9.39 9.94
CA THR A 73 -5.53 10.83 9.68
C THR A 73 -6.87 11.53 9.49
N ASN A 74 -8.00 10.80 9.46
CA ASN A 74 -9.30 11.40 9.23
C ASN A 74 -9.78 12.13 10.48
N GLU A 75 -10.23 13.36 10.32
CA GLU A 75 -10.76 14.23 11.39
C GLU A 75 -11.89 13.56 12.17
N LEU A 76 -12.80 12.83 11.52
CA LEU A 76 -13.87 12.09 12.21
C LEU A 76 -13.34 10.97 13.11
N CYS A 77 -12.17 10.42 12.79
CA CYS A 77 -11.49 9.42 13.63
C CYS A 77 -10.57 10.03 14.69
N MET A 78 -10.30 11.33 14.55
CA MET A 78 -9.44 12.14 15.40
C MET A 78 -10.22 13.12 16.29
N GLY A 79 -11.52 13.22 16.06
CA GLY A 79 -12.40 14.19 16.69
C GLY A 79 -12.51 13.99 18.19
N PRO A 80 -12.88 15.04 18.92
CA PRO A 80 -13.08 14.92 20.35
C PRO A 80 -14.19 13.92 20.66
N VAL A 81 -14.00 13.13 21.70
CA VAL A 81 -15.09 12.41 22.37
C VAL A 81 -15.24 13.00 23.75
N GLU A 82 -16.48 13.32 24.11
CA GLU A 82 -16.81 13.61 25.49
C GLU A 82 -16.78 12.29 26.27
N MET A 83 -15.94 12.26 27.29
CA MET A 83 -15.86 11.20 28.29
C MET A 83 -15.86 11.91 29.65
N ASP A 84 -16.88 11.64 30.46
CA ASP A 84 -17.05 12.22 31.81
C ASP A 84 -16.96 13.75 31.85
N GLY A 85 -17.57 14.43 30.86
CA GLY A 85 -17.55 15.90 30.76
C GLY A 85 -16.22 16.50 30.31
N VAL A 86 -15.24 15.67 29.95
CA VAL A 86 -13.93 16.11 29.44
C VAL A 86 -13.84 15.82 27.95
N LEU A 87 -13.51 16.86 27.18
CA LEU A 87 -13.32 16.78 25.74
C LEU A 87 -11.92 16.21 25.44
N ALA A 88 -11.83 14.90 25.23
CA ALA A 88 -10.56 14.23 24.96
C ALA A 88 -10.38 13.98 23.45
N PRO A 89 -9.19 14.24 22.87
CA PRO A 89 -8.94 13.94 21.46
C PRO A 89 -8.96 12.43 21.25
N ARG A 90 -9.88 11.94 20.40
CA ARG A 90 -9.83 10.54 19.97
C ARG A 90 -8.64 10.37 19.04
N SER A 91 -7.98 9.23 19.11
CA SER A 91 -7.01 8.85 18.10
C SER A 91 -7.19 7.37 17.82
N ARG A 92 -7.87 7.05 16.73
CA ARG A 92 -8.02 5.65 16.31
C ARG A 92 -6.69 5.12 15.79
N MET A 93 -6.21 4.08 16.45
CA MET A 93 -4.97 3.39 16.15
C MET A 93 -5.25 1.93 15.83
N TYR A 94 -4.48 1.38 14.90
CA TYR A 94 -4.62 -0.01 14.47
C TYR A 94 -3.25 -0.65 14.33
N ASN A 95 -3.16 -1.92 14.69
CA ASN A 95 -2.12 -2.77 14.12
C ASN A 95 -2.35 -2.86 12.60
N ARG A 96 -1.29 -2.73 11.80
CA ARG A 96 -1.32 -2.81 10.34
C ARG A 96 -2.02 -4.08 9.84
N ASP A 97 -1.71 -5.22 10.44
CA ASP A 97 -2.27 -6.52 10.00
C ASP A 97 -3.74 -6.62 10.38
N LEU A 98 -4.11 -6.11 11.56
CA LEU A 98 -5.51 -6.02 11.97
C LEU A 98 -6.32 -5.12 11.02
N ALA A 99 -5.77 -3.97 10.62
CA ALA A 99 -6.41 -3.10 9.63
C ALA A 99 -6.62 -3.82 8.28
N ALA A 100 -5.61 -4.58 7.82
CA ALA A 100 -5.71 -5.36 6.60
C ALA A 100 -6.83 -6.42 6.68
N VAL A 101 -6.87 -7.20 7.77
CA VAL A 101 -7.89 -8.24 7.99
C VAL A 101 -9.30 -7.66 8.06
N LEU A 102 -9.49 -6.54 8.76
CA LEU A 102 -10.79 -5.85 8.81
C LEU A 102 -11.22 -5.39 7.40
N ASN A 103 -10.28 -4.89 6.60
CA ASN A 103 -10.55 -4.51 5.22
C ASN A 103 -10.81 -5.72 4.30
N PHE A 104 -10.16 -6.86 4.51
CA PHE A 104 -10.49 -8.11 3.82
C PHE A 104 -11.93 -8.55 4.13
N ARG A 105 -12.38 -8.41 5.38
CA ARG A 105 -13.78 -8.67 5.74
C ARG A 105 -14.74 -7.77 4.97
N HIS A 106 -14.43 -6.48 4.82
CA HIS A 106 -15.24 -5.57 4.00
C HIS A 106 -15.28 -5.97 2.52
N ILE A 107 -14.14 -6.42 1.96
CA ILE A 107 -14.09 -6.93 0.58
C ILE A 107 -14.94 -8.18 0.44
N PHE A 108 -14.81 -9.12 1.38
CA PHE A 108 -15.57 -10.36 1.38
C PHE A 108 -17.08 -10.11 1.42
N HIS A 109 -17.54 -9.23 2.32
CA HIS A 109 -18.96 -8.87 2.39
C HIS A 109 -19.44 -8.18 1.12
N GLY A 110 -18.67 -7.25 0.55
CA GLY A 110 -19.02 -6.64 -0.75
C GLY A 110 -19.17 -7.68 -1.87
N LEU A 111 -18.24 -8.63 -1.95
CA LEU A 111 -18.30 -9.72 -2.94
C LEU A 111 -19.49 -10.65 -2.73
N ARG A 112 -19.88 -10.90 -1.48
CA ARG A 112 -21.02 -11.76 -1.15
C ARG A 112 -22.35 -11.05 -1.41
N ASP A 113 -22.46 -9.80 -0.99
CA ASP A 113 -23.72 -9.08 -0.94
C ASP A 113 -24.02 -8.36 -2.27
N HIS A 114 -22.99 -7.91 -3.00
CA HIS A 114 -23.12 -7.16 -4.26
C HIS A 114 -22.39 -7.80 -5.45
N GLY A 115 -21.63 -8.89 -5.24
CA GLY A 115 -20.84 -9.53 -6.29
C GLY A 115 -19.54 -8.82 -6.64
N GLU A 116 -19.24 -7.67 -6.01
CA GLU A 116 -18.12 -6.79 -6.33
C GLU A 116 -17.37 -6.33 -5.08
N SER A 117 -16.05 -6.13 -5.23
CA SER A 117 -15.23 -5.54 -4.17
C SER A 117 -15.57 -4.05 -4.01
N PRO A 118 -15.48 -3.45 -2.82
CA PRO A 118 -15.66 -2.00 -2.68
C PRO A 118 -14.64 -1.21 -3.52
N GLU A 119 -15.08 -0.12 -4.15
CA GLU A 119 -14.29 0.68 -5.10
C GLU A 119 -12.90 1.08 -4.55
N ARG A 120 -12.83 1.47 -3.27
CA ARG A 120 -11.58 1.85 -2.60
C ARG A 120 -10.49 0.78 -2.63
N PHE A 121 -10.87 -0.49 -2.80
CA PHE A 121 -9.97 -1.64 -2.90
C PHE A 121 -9.82 -2.16 -4.34
N TRP A 122 -10.41 -1.48 -5.33
CA TRP A 122 -10.15 -1.81 -6.73
C TRP A 122 -8.71 -1.51 -7.08
N HIS A 123 -8.07 -2.48 -7.72
CA HIS A 123 -6.82 -2.24 -8.41
C HIS A 123 -7.10 -1.29 -9.58
N ARG A 124 -6.78 0.00 -9.42
CA ARG A 124 -6.76 0.91 -10.57
C ARG A 124 -5.67 0.40 -11.50
N LYS A 125 -6.01 0.07 -12.75
CA LYS A 125 -5.00 -0.08 -13.79
C LYS A 125 -4.30 1.28 -13.89
N PRO A 126 -2.96 1.35 -13.97
CA PRO A 126 -2.31 2.60 -14.33
C PRO A 126 -2.93 3.08 -15.64
N ALA A 127 -3.30 4.36 -15.71
CA ALA A 127 -3.67 4.98 -16.97
C ALA A 127 -2.55 4.70 -17.97
N ALA A 128 -2.91 4.32 -19.20
CA ALA A 128 -1.92 4.17 -20.26
C ALA A 128 -1.15 5.50 -20.33
N VAL A 129 0.15 5.46 -20.01
CA VAL A 129 1.03 6.62 -20.16
C VAL A 129 1.05 6.91 -21.64
N ALA A 130 0.41 8.00 -22.05
CA ALA A 130 0.54 8.53 -23.40
C ALA A 130 2.03 8.85 -23.59
N THR A 131 2.69 8.07 -24.44
CA THR A 131 4.05 8.36 -24.88
C THR A 131 3.98 9.59 -25.78
N THR A 132 4.22 10.78 -25.24
CA THR A 132 4.68 11.91 -26.05
C THR A 132 6.15 11.64 -26.35
N ASP A 133 6.38 11.08 -27.54
CA ASP A 133 7.70 10.86 -28.11
C ASP A 133 8.23 12.22 -28.61
N GLU A 134 8.75 13.05 -27.69
CA GLU A 134 9.59 14.20 -28.06
C GLU A 134 11.04 13.72 -28.16
N GLN A 135 11.48 13.48 -29.39
CA GLN A 135 12.87 13.21 -29.73
C GLN A 135 13.74 14.45 -29.48
N GLN A 136 14.40 14.52 -28.32
CA GLN A 136 15.50 15.46 -28.13
C GLN A 136 16.73 15.03 -28.95
N PRO A 137 17.37 15.95 -29.70
CA PRO A 137 18.51 15.61 -30.55
C PRO A 137 19.76 15.31 -29.70
N LYS A 138 20.35 14.13 -29.93
CA LYS A 138 21.60 13.68 -29.29
C LYS A 138 22.78 14.58 -29.70
N LYS A 139 23.32 15.36 -28.76
CA LYS A 139 24.59 16.08 -28.91
C LYS A 139 25.75 15.07 -29.03
N LYS A 140 26.36 14.95 -30.22
CA LYS A 140 27.59 14.17 -30.44
C LYS A 140 28.77 14.85 -29.68
N ARG A 141 29.32 14.17 -28.67
CA ARG A 141 30.60 14.55 -28.05
C ARG A 141 31.73 14.20 -29.04
N LYS A 142 32.44 15.21 -29.55
CA LYS A 142 33.70 15.03 -30.28
C LYS A 142 34.82 14.80 -29.24
N THR A 143 35.47 13.65 -29.26
CA THR A 143 36.72 13.41 -28.54
C THR A 143 37.90 13.69 -29.48
N ALA A 144 38.66 14.74 -29.19
CA ALA A 144 39.96 14.98 -29.82
C ALA A 144 40.98 13.97 -29.27
N ARG A 145 41.73 13.33 -30.17
CA ARG A 145 42.82 12.40 -29.83
C ARG A 145 44.12 13.11 -30.16
N THR A 146 44.83 13.60 -29.15
CA THR A 146 46.19 14.16 -29.29
C THR A 146 47.17 13.00 -29.14
N ILE A 147 47.95 12.72 -30.19
CA ILE A 147 49.04 11.76 -30.19
C ILE A 147 50.30 12.52 -29.78
N LYS A 148 51.03 11.98 -28.78
CA LYS A 148 52.45 12.28 -28.52
C LYS A 148 53.26 11.11 -29.06
#